data_AF-A0A314Z7K8-F1
#
_entry.id   AF-A0A314Z7K8-F1
#
_cell.length_a   1.000
_cell.length_b   1.000
_cell.length_c   1.000
_cell.angle_alpha   90.00
_cell.angle_beta   90.00
_cell.angle_gamma   90.00
#
_symmetry.space_group_name_H-M   'P 1'
#
loop_
_entity.id
_entity.type
_entity.pdbx_description
1 polymer ?
#
loop_
_entity_poly.entity_id
_entity_poly.type
_entity_poly.pdbx_seq_one_letter_code
_entity_poly.pdbx_strand_id
1 'polypeptide(L)' 'MHNFLNCVYQEGDARSVLVSAIQALHHAKNGIDFVSRTPVRTHFARPNWISIFSKLARRHREAWIGVF' A
#
# COMPACT_ATOMS: atom_id res chain seq x y z
N MET A 1 -9.24 1.48 -1.28
CA MET A 1 -8.64 1.54 0.06
C MET A 1 -7.16 1.21 -0.08
N HIS A 2 -6.27 1.89 0.66
CA HIS A 2 -4.83 1.63 0.67
C HIS A 2 -4.39 1.54 2.13
N ASN A 3 -3.82 0.42 2.54
CA ASN A 3 -3.36 0.22 3.91
C ASN A 3 -1.83 0.37 3.96
N PHE A 4 -1.30 1.14 4.92
CA PHE A 4 0.13 1.37 5.09
C PHE A 4 0.57 0.98 6.50
N LEU A 5 1.35 -0.09 6.62
CA LEU A 5 1.93 -0.56 7.88
C LEU A 5 3.35 -0.03 8.00
N ASN A 6 3.51 1.06 8.77
CA ASN A 6 4.81 1.70 8.99
C ASN A 6 5.54 1.15 10.22
N CYS A 7 4.85 0.50 11.16
CA CYS A 7 5.48 -0.06 12.37
C CYS A 7 6.39 -1.27 12.10
N VAL A 8 6.13 -1.97 10.99
CA VAL A 8 6.94 -3.11 10.53
C VAL A 8 8.02 -2.63 9.55
N TYR A 9 7.90 -1.41 9.01
CA TYR A 9 8.84 -0.88 8.03
C TYR A 9 10.00 -0.15 8.72
N GLN A 10 11.19 -0.73 8.59
CA GLN A 10 12.45 0.00 8.68
C GLN A 10 13.10 -0.05 7.29
N GLU A 11 13.66 1.08 6.85
CA GLU A 11 14.40 1.13 5.58
C GLU A 11 15.54 0.10 5.63
N GLY A 12 15.48 -0.91 4.77
CA GLY A 12 16.43 -2.04 4.77
C GLY A 12 16.15 -3.19 5.75
N ASP A 13 14.99 -3.21 6.43
CA ASP A 13 14.64 -4.33 7.31
C ASP A 13 14.28 -5.60 6.51
N ALA A 14 15.12 -6.63 6.65
CA ALA A 14 14.93 -7.92 6.01
C ALA A 14 13.59 -8.59 6.37
N ARG A 15 13.02 -8.34 7.56
CA ARG A 15 11.72 -8.89 7.96
C ARG A 15 10.59 -8.28 7.13
N SER A 16 10.56 -6.95 7.02
CA SER A 16 9.58 -6.25 6.19
C SER A 16 9.63 -6.66 4.71
N VAL A 17 10.82 -6.93 4.17
CA VAL A 17 11.03 -7.45 2.80
C VAL A 17 10.46 -8.86 2.67
N LEU A 18 10.79 -9.76 3.60
CA LEU A 18 10.29 -11.14 3.59
C LEU A 18 8.77 -11.19 3.69
N VAL A 19 8.17 -10.46 4.63
CA VAL A 19 6.71 -10.43 4.81
C VAL A 19 6.03 -9.85 3.55
N SER A 20 6.61 -8.82 2.94
CA SER A 20 6.11 -8.26 1.68
C SER A 20 6.14 -9.27 0.52
N ALA A 21 7.21 -10.08 0.42
CA ALA A 21 7.34 -11.11 -0.60
C ALA A 21 6.30 -12.24 -0.40
N ILE A 22 6.13 -12.72 0.83
CA ILE A 22 5.12 -13.73 1.17
C ILE A 22 3.72 -13.21 0.85
N GLN A 23 3.42 -11.96 1.23
CA GLN A 23 2.14 -11.33 0.96
C GLN A 23 1.88 -11.21 -0.56
N ALA A 24 2.88 -10.84 -1.35
CA ALA A 24 2.75 -10.73 -2.81
C ALA A 24 2.42 -12.09 -3.45
N LEU A 25 3.09 -13.16 -3.02
CA LEU A 25 2.82 -14.52 -3.49
C LEU A 25 1.42 -15.00 -3.09
N HIS A 26 1.01 -14.76 -1.85
CA HIS A 26 -0.32 -15.15 -1.36
C HIS A 26 -1.43 -14.39 -2.10
N HIS A 27 -1.26 -13.09 -2.30
CA HIS A 27 -2.23 -12.25 -3.00
C HIS A 27 -2.35 -12.65 -4.48
N ALA A 28 -1.23 -12.98 -5.15
CA ALA A 28 -1.26 -13.49 -6.53
C ALA A 28 -2.03 -14.81 -6.67
N LYS A 29 -2.01 -15.66 -5.64
CA LYS A 29 -2.72 -16.96 -5.65
C LYS A 29 -4.21 -16.82 -5.29
N ASN A 30 -4.52 -16.06 -4.25
CA ASN A 30 -5.84 -16.08 -3.60
C ASN A 30 -6.63 -14.77 -3.77
N GLY A 31 -6.00 -13.70 -4.27
CA GLY A 31 -6.58 -12.36 -4.34
C GLY A 31 -6.81 -11.67 -2.99
N ILE A 32 -6.39 -12.30 -1.88
CA ILE A 32 -6.57 -11.83 -0.51
C ILE A 32 -5.22 -11.50 0.12
N ASP A 33 -5.16 -10.35 0.76
CA ASP A 33 -4.04 -9.87 1.54
C ASP A 33 -3.84 -10.72 2.79
N PHE A 34 -2.66 -11.30 2.94
CA PHE A 34 -2.36 -12.22 4.04
C PHE A 34 -2.50 -11.56 5.42
N VAL A 35 -2.14 -10.28 5.53
CA VAL A 35 -2.04 -9.54 6.79
C VAL A 35 -3.41 -9.05 7.26
N SER A 36 -4.12 -8.36 6.38
CA SER A 36 -5.43 -7.77 6.69
C SER A 36 -6.61 -8.74 6.48
N ARG A 37 -6.38 -9.86 5.78
CA ARG A 37 -7.44 -10.80 5.33
C ARG A 37 -8.52 -10.13 4.47
N THR A 38 -8.17 -9.09 3.73
CA THR A 38 -9.06 -8.39 2.80
C THR A 38 -8.55 -8.47 1.36
N PRO A 39 -9.36 -8.16 0.33
CA PRO A 39 -8.84 -8.05 -1.05
C PRO A 39 -7.88 -6.86 -1.25
N VAL A 40 -7.85 -5.92 -0.31
CA VAL A 40 -7.04 -4.71 -0.35
C VAL A 40 -5.61 -5.04 0.06
N ARG A 41 -4.66 -4.77 -0.83
CA ARG A 41 -3.24 -5.00 -0.56
C ARG A 41 -2.70 -4.03 0.50
N THR A 42 -2.01 -4.57 1.49
CA THR A 42 -1.27 -3.80 2.48
C THR A 42 0.12 -3.41 1.97
N HIS A 43 0.58 -2.19 2.25
CA HIS A 43 1.90 -1.68 1.90
C HIS A 43 2.76 -1.58 3.16
N PHE A 44 3.90 -2.27 3.19
CA PHE A 44 4.90 -2.15 4.26
C PHE A 44 5.88 -1.03 3.93
N ALA A 45 5.39 0.21 3.95
CA ALA A 45 6.18 1.40 3.66
C ALA A 45 5.47 2.65 4.19
N ARG A 46 6.21 3.76 4.26
CA ARG A 46 5.57 5.07 4.41
C ARG A 46 4.81 5.45 3.15
N PRO A 47 3.61 6.04 3.26
CA PRO A 47 2.90 6.55 2.09
C PRO A 47 3.69 7.70 1.45
N ASN A 48 3.87 7.62 0.13
CA ASN A 48 4.41 8.74 -0.65
C ASN A 48 3.26 9.66 -1.08
N TRP A 49 2.92 10.62 -0.22
CA TRP A 49 1.80 11.53 -0.44
C TRP A 49 1.90 12.33 -1.74
N ILE A 50 3.11 12.77 -2.10
CA ILE A 50 3.34 13.52 -3.35
C ILE A 50 2.94 12.66 -4.56
N SER A 51 3.38 11.40 -4.61
CA SER A 51 3.03 10.48 -5.69
C SER A 51 1.54 10.14 -5.70
N ILE A 52 0.96 9.92 -4.52
CA ILE A 52 -0.46 9.61 -4.36
C ILE A 52 -1.31 10.77 -4.88
N PHE A 53 -1.07 11.99 -4.41
CA PHE A 53 -1.82 13.18 -4.84
C PHE A 53 -1.58 13.52 -6.31
N SER A 54 -0.35 13.36 -6.82
CA SER A 54 -0.06 13.52 -8.26
C SER A 54 -0.88 12.55 -9.12
N LYS A 55 -0.99 11.29 -8.70
CA LYS A 55 -1.81 10.29 -9.39
C LYS A 55 -3.30 10.61 -9.30
N LEU A 56 -3.76 11.10 -8.14
CA LEU A 56 -5.14 11.48 -7.89
C LEU A 56 -5.56 12.65 -8.80
N ALA A 57 -4.77 13.73 -8.82
CA ALA A 57 -4.99 14.90 -9.68
C ALA A 57 -5.01 14.53 -11.17
N ARG A 58 -4.10 13.64 -11.60
CA ARG A 58 -4.08 13.16 -13.00
C ARG A 58 -5.34 12.38 -13.39
N ARG A 59 -5.90 11.61 -12.44
CA ARG A 59 -7.10 10.79 -12.67
C ARG A 59 -8.38 11.63 -12.65
N HIS A 60 -8.44 12.66 -11.84
CA HIS A 60 -9.61 13.53 -11.66
C HIS A 60 -9.26 14.96 -12.09
N ARG A 61 -9.19 15.18 -13.40
CA ARG A 61 -8.90 16.52 -13.96
C ARG A 61 -10.04 17.49 -13.63
N GLU A 62 -9.68 18.74 -13.34
CA GLU A 62 -10.62 19.85 -13.09
C GLU A 62 -11.55 19.66 -11.88
N ALA A 63 -11.28 18.66 -11.04
CA ALA A 63 -12.02 18.41 -9.81
C ALA A 63 -11.32 19.02 -8.60
N TRP A 64 -12.11 19.52 -7.66
CA TRP A 64 -11.65 19.92 -6.33
C TRP A 64 -11.78 18.71 -5.38
N ILE A 65 -10.70 18.35 -4.71
CA ILE A 65 -10.65 17.15 -3.87
C ILE A 65 -10.25 17.54 -2.45
N GLY A 66 -11.17 17.35 -1.50
CA GLY A 66 -10.87 17.49 -0.07
C GLY A 66 -10.13 16.27 0.47
N VAL A 67 -9.16 16.50 1.36
CA VAL A 67 -8.41 15.45 2.07
C VAL A 67 -8.59 15.70 3.57
N PHE A 68 -9.00 14.67 4.31
CA PHE A 68 -9.31 14.70 5.75
C PHE A 68 -8.57 13.59 6.49
#